data_AF-A0A819IXJ4-F1
#
_entry.id   AF-A0A819IXJ4-F1
#
_cell.length_a   1.000
_cell.length_b   1.000
_cell.length_c   1.000
_cell.angle_alpha   90.00
_cell.angle_beta   90.00
_cell.angle_gamma   90.00
#
_symmetry.space_group_name_H-M   'P 1'
#
loop_
_entity.id
_entity.type
_entity.pdbx_description
1 polymer ?
#
loop_
_entity_poly.entity_id
_entity_poly.type
_entity_poly.pdbx_seq_one_letter_code
_entity_poly.pdbx_strand_id
1 'polypeptide(L)'
;MKSLILILLLISSFHFVTSTKRLEDLSEKELRALITIIKEEYSFTVNEKTDYEGNPNENIQVDLNDHVDIVLWNKLNAQDIKNMPEIKDYADEATATHWLEWYFRINQRFSQISISAQWDYLTNITTENAKKISDQSLLQTPFGRQTLPIAKEFNKYMKNSKNKDLKLIFGRLATGTMSHNDKDVKKVSKLGSDLESIYGTATVCELNDKKTCHTIEPYLERLMETEKDYDRLLWAWKGWHDECGNKVRPVYLEYVDLL
;
A
#
# COMPACT_ATOMS: atom_id res chain seq x y z
N MET A 1 -1.18 -17.11 -6.78
CA MET A 1 -2.14 -16.03 -6.43
C MET A 1 -2.07 -15.52 -4.99
N LYS A 2 -2.14 -16.34 -3.92
CA LYS A 2 -2.02 -15.80 -2.54
C LYS A 2 -0.61 -15.32 -2.17
N SER A 3 0.44 -15.89 -2.78
CA SER A 3 1.83 -15.56 -2.49
C SER A 3 2.37 -14.27 -3.13
N LEU A 4 1.97 -13.89 -4.35
CA LEU A 4 2.51 -12.69 -5.00
C LEU A 4 1.86 -11.37 -4.57
N ILE A 5 0.58 -11.39 -4.18
CA ILE A 5 -0.11 -10.21 -3.62
C ILE A 5 0.51 -9.85 -2.26
N LEU A 6 0.98 -10.85 -1.51
CA LEU A 6 1.74 -10.65 -0.27
C LEU A 6 3.12 -10.04 -0.54
N ILE A 7 3.79 -10.43 -1.64
CA ILE A 7 5.09 -9.86 -2.04
C ILE A 7 4.95 -8.38 -2.42
N LEU A 8 3.90 -7.97 -3.14
CA LEU A 8 3.66 -6.56 -3.47
C LEU A 8 3.26 -5.72 -2.25
N LEU A 9 2.52 -6.29 -1.28
CA LEU A 9 2.18 -5.61 -0.02
C LEU A 9 3.40 -5.48 0.93
N LEU A 10 4.39 -6.37 0.84
CA LEU A 10 5.62 -6.30 1.63
C LEU A 10 6.66 -5.33 1.04
N ILE A 11 6.69 -5.15 -0.29
CA ILE A 11 7.65 -4.25 -0.97
C ILE A 11 7.36 -2.77 -0.68
N SER A 12 6.14 -2.39 -0.30
CA SER A 12 5.85 -1.01 0.13
C SER A 12 6.34 -0.70 1.56
N SER A 13 6.79 -1.70 2.32
CA SER A 13 7.04 -1.54 3.76
C SER A 13 8.48 -1.82 4.23
N PHE A 14 9.25 -2.76 3.67
CA PHE A 14 10.59 -3.05 4.23
C PHE A 14 11.62 -3.56 3.21
N HIS A 15 12.80 -2.92 3.22
CA HIS A 15 14.04 -3.47 2.70
C HIS A 15 14.65 -4.46 3.71
N PHE A 16 15.17 -5.58 3.19
CA PHE A 16 15.97 -6.63 3.85
C PHE A 16 15.29 -7.49 4.93
N VAL A 17 14.85 -8.70 4.53
CA VAL A 17 15.25 -9.94 5.19
C VAL A 17 15.46 -11.01 4.12
N THR A 18 16.71 -11.45 3.95
CA THR A 18 17.06 -12.60 3.11
C THR A 18 16.72 -13.89 3.85
N SER A 19 15.67 -14.58 3.42
CA SER A 19 15.44 -15.99 3.77
C SER A 19 15.18 -16.78 2.49
N THR A 20 15.96 -17.82 2.25
CA THR A 20 15.95 -18.66 1.04
C THR A 20 14.83 -19.70 1.02
N LYS A 21 13.79 -19.56 1.84
CA LYS A 21 12.58 -20.40 1.85
C LYS A 21 11.34 -19.53 1.69
N ARG A 22 10.38 -19.96 0.87
CA ARG A 22 9.06 -19.29 0.77
C ARG A 22 8.33 -19.47 2.11
N LEU A 23 7.59 -18.45 2.55
CA LEU A 23 6.83 -18.47 3.83
C LEU A 23 5.84 -19.63 3.92
N GLU A 24 5.32 -20.08 2.77
CA GLU A 24 4.39 -21.22 2.66
C GLU A 24 5.06 -22.58 2.94
N ASP A 25 6.39 -22.66 2.88
CA ASP A 25 7.16 -23.88 3.09
C ASP A 25 7.70 -24.01 4.53
N LEU A 26 7.34 -23.07 5.41
CA LEU A 26 7.80 -23.06 6.80
C LEU A 26 6.89 -23.89 7.69
N SER A 27 7.51 -24.74 8.50
CA SER A 27 6.80 -25.44 9.57
C SER A 27 6.26 -24.46 10.61
N GLU A 28 5.21 -24.85 11.33
CA GLU A 28 4.63 -24.03 12.41
C GLU A 28 5.67 -23.61 13.46
N LYS A 29 6.69 -24.44 13.68
CA LYS A 29 7.81 -24.15 14.59
C LYS A 29 8.74 -23.05 14.04
N GLU A 30 9.01 -23.05 12.74
CA GLU A 30 9.81 -22.00 12.07
C GLU A 30 9.04 -20.67 12.02
N LEU A 31 7.72 -20.70 11.80
CA LEU A 31 6.86 -19.51 11.87
C LEU A 31 6.83 -18.91 13.27
N ARG A 32 6.70 -19.73 14.31
CA ARG A 32 6.74 -19.27 15.71
C ARG A 32 8.10 -18.65 16.07
N ALA A 33 9.20 -19.21 15.57
CA ALA A 33 10.54 -18.65 15.77
C ALA A 33 10.71 -17.28 15.10
N LEU A 34 10.20 -17.11 13.86
CA LEU A 34 10.20 -15.81 13.17
C LEU A 34 9.35 -14.77 13.90
N ILE A 35 8.18 -15.16 14.41
CA ILE A 35 7.33 -14.27 15.22
C ILE A 35 8.04 -13.84 16.51
N THR A 36 8.78 -14.74 17.16
CA THR A 36 9.57 -14.40 18.36
C THR A 36 10.71 -13.44 18.03
N ILE A 37 11.44 -13.66 16.93
CA ILE A 37 12.52 -12.76 16.48
C ILE A 37 11.95 -11.37 16.17
N ILE A 38 10.81 -11.28 15.47
CA ILE A 38 10.14 -10.01 15.19
C ILE A 38 9.71 -9.30 16.49
N LYS A 39 9.24 -10.05 17.51
CA LYS A 39 8.87 -9.50 18.82
C LYS A 39 10.06 -9.01 19.65
N GLU A 40 11.23 -9.63 19.49
CA GLU A 40 12.45 -9.21 20.18
C GLU A 40 13.13 -8.02 19.48
N GLU A 41 13.04 -7.95 18.15
CA GLU A 41 13.65 -6.89 17.32
C GLU A 41 12.79 -5.62 17.30
N TYR A 42 11.47 -5.75 17.43
CA TYR A 42 10.52 -4.66 17.62
C TYR A 42 9.88 -4.78 19.01
N SER A 43 10.51 -4.19 20.03
CA SER A 43 9.94 -4.11 21.37
C SER A 43 8.65 -3.28 21.37
N PHE A 44 7.53 -3.86 20.96
CA PHE A 44 6.22 -3.28 21.14
C PHE A 44 5.68 -3.75 22.49
N THR A 45 5.79 -2.90 23.52
CA THR A 45 4.96 -3.06 24.70
C THR A 45 3.52 -2.77 24.28
N VAL A 46 2.72 -3.82 24.09
CA VAL A 46 1.27 -3.68 24.15
C VAL A 46 0.96 -3.31 25.61
N ASN A 47 0.85 -2.02 25.90
CA ASN A 47 0.22 -1.58 27.12
C ASN A 47 -1.25 -1.97 27.01
N GLU A 48 -1.65 -3.07 27.65
CA GLU A 48 -3.06 -3.49 27.82
C GLU A 48 -3.91 -2.49 28.64
N LYS A 49 -3.41 -1.27 28.89
CA LYS A 49 -4.13 -0.17 29.51
C LYS A 49 -3.75 1.15 28.87
N THR A 50 -4.31 1.40 27.70
CA THR A 50 -4.71 2.76 27.36
C THR A 50 -6.21 2.82 27.62
N ASP A 51 -6.60 3.41 28.76
CA ASP A 51 -7.97 3.86 28.98
C ASP A 51 -8.25 4.96 27.95
N TYR A 52 -8.64 4.57 26.74
CA TYR A 52 -9.30 5.46 25.79
C TYR A 52 -10.79 5.50 26.13
N GLU A 53 -11.12 6.01 27.32
CA GLU A 53 -12.51 6.35 27.64
C GLU A 53 -13.00 7.37 26.60
N GLY A 54 -13.80 6.89 25.64
CA GLY A 54 -14.47 7.74 24.65
C GLY A 54 -14.29 7.36 23.18
N ASN A 55 -13.80 6.16 22.82
CA ASN A 55 -13.94 5.70 21.43
C ASN A 55 -15.33 5.06 21.22
N PRO A 56 -16.28 5.70 20.50
CA PRO A 56 -17.58 5.08 20.20
C PRO A 56 -17.48 3.82 19.31
N ASN A 57 -16.27 3.44 18.87
CA ASN A 57 -16.02 2.29 18.00
C ASN A 57 -15.29 1.13 18.70
N GLU A 58 -15.09 1.19 20.02
CA GLU A 58 -14.38 0.13 20.76
C GLU A 58 -15.11 -1.24 20.72
N ASN A 59 -16.39 -1.23 20.33
CA ASN A 59 -17.23 -2.43 20.20
C ASN A 59 -17.48 -2.88 18.75
N ILE A 60 -16.77 -2.35 17.75
CA ILE A 60 -16.88 -2.89 16.39
C ILE A 60 -16.03 -4.15 16.33
N GLN A 61 -16.66 -5.32 16.46
CA GLN A 61 -16.04 -6.58 16.04
C GLN A 61 -15.64 -6.44 14.57
N VAL A 62 -14.34 -6.37 14.30
CA VAL A 62 -13.82 -6.40 12.94
C VAL A 62 -13.95 -7.84 12.46
N ASP A 63 -15.05 -8.16 11.76
CA ASP A 63 -15.13 -9.40 10.99
C ASP A 63 -14.08 -9.31 9.86
N LEU A 64 -13.23 -10.32 9.76
CA LEU A 64 -12.20 -10.43 8.73
C LEU A 64 -12.80 -10.52 7.31
N ASN A 65 -14.10 -10.80 7.20
CA ASN A 65 -14.87 -10.77 5.97
C ASN A 65 -15.76 -9.52 5.84
N ASP A 66 -15.76 -8.62 6.82
CA ASP A 66 -16.56 -7.39 6.70
C ASP A 66 -15.90 -6.50 5.65
N HIS A 67 -16.64 -6.23 4.58
CA HIS A 67 -16.20 -5.23 3.63
C HIS A 67 -16.14 -3.89 4.35
N VAL A 68 -15.04 -3.16 4.16
CA VAL A 68 -14.88 -1.81 4.69
C VAL A 68 -16.11 -0.99 4.29
N ASP A 69 -16.89 -0.47 5.26
CA ASP A 69 -18.03 0.40 4.97
C ASP A 69 -17.53 1.78 4.48
N ILE A 70 -17.23 1.84 3.18
CA ILE A 70 -16.61 3.00 2.53
C ILE A 70 -17.43 4.28 2.78
N VAL A 71 -18.76 4.17 2.77
CA VAL A 71 -19.66 5.32 2.95
C VAL A 71 -19.58 5.84 4.38
N LEU A 72 -19.67 4.94 5.36
CA LEU A 72 -19.55 5.29 6.77
C LEU A 72 -18.17 5.87 7.09
N TRP A 73 -17.09 5.20 6.68
CA TRP A 73 -15.72 5.64 6.97
C TRP A 73 -15.40 7.00 6.34
N ASN A 74 -15.82 7.24 5.09
CA ASN A 74 -15.66 8.55 4.46
C ASN A 74 -16.46 9.65 5.18
N LYS A 75 -17.68 9.34 5.63
CA LYS A 75 -18.49 10.27 6.44
C LYS A 75 -17.83 10.59 7.77
N LEU A 76 -17.33 9.59 8.49
CA LEU A 76 -16.64 9.77 9.77
C LEU A 76 -15.33 10.56 9.60
N ASN A 77 -14.55 10.27 8.55
CA ASN A 77 -13.35 11.05 8.23
C ASN A 77 -13.68 12.51 7.96
N ALA A 78 -14.72 12.80 7.17
CA ALA A 78 -15.14 14.17 6.89
C ALA A 78 -15.60 14.93 8.15
N GLN A 79 -16.10 14.22 9.17
CA GLN A 79 -16.45 14.79 10.47
C GLN A 79 -15.19 15.04 11.31
N ASP A 80 -14.34 14.03 11.48
CA ASP A 80 -13.15 14.11 12.33
C ASP A 80 -12.14 15.13 11.79
N ILE A 81 -12.02 15.28 10.48
CA ILE A 81 -11.15 16.29 9.85
C ILE A 81 -11.50 17.72 10.32
N LYS A 82 -12.79 18.00 10.56
CA LYS A 82 -13.23 19.32 11.05
C LYS A 82 -12.83 19.58 12.50
N ASN A 83 -12.59 18.51 13.25
CA ASN A 83 -12.24 18.55 14.67
C ASN A 83 -10.72 18.42 14.87
N MET A 84 -9.92 18.95 13.95
CA MET A 84 -8.47 18.97 14.10
C MET A 84 -8.06 19.69 15.38
N PRO A 85 -7.20 19.10 16.22
CA PRO A 85 -6.70 19.75 17.43
C PRO A 85 -5.98 21.06 17.11
N GLU A 86 -6.20 22.08 17.96
CA GLU A 86 -5.43 23.31 17.90
C GLU A 86 -3.98 23.03 18.32
N ILE A 87 -3.01 23.46 17.50
CA ILE A 87 -1.59 23.31 17.79
C ILE A 87 -1.09 24.61 18.41
N LYS A 88 -0.89 24.59 19.74
CA LYS A 88 -0.43 25.76 20.51
C LYS A 88 1.10 25.90 20.50
N ASP A 89 1.80 24.76 20.59
CA ASP A 89 3.26 24.70 20.57
C ASP A 89 3.73 23.44 19.84
N TYR A 90 4.57 23.62 18.81
CA TYR A 90 5.16 22.51 18.06
C TYR A 90 6.33 21.82 18.78
N ALA A 91 6.87 22.44 19.84
CA ALA A 91 7.92 21.87 20.66
C ALA A 91 7.39 20.97 21.79
N ASP A 92 6.11 21.07 22.12
CA ASP A 92 5.48 20.32 23.21
C ASP A 92 5.12 18.88 22.79
N GLU A 93 5.67 17.90 23.51
CA GLU A 93 5.45 16.47 23.25
C GLU A 93 3.99 16.05 23.49
N ALA A 94 3.28 16.70 24.43
CA ALA A 94 1.86 16.40 24.68
C ALA A 94 0.97 16.90 23.53
N THR A 95 1.19 18.13 23.07
CA THR A 95 0.53 18.69 21.87
C THR A 95 0.78 17.82 20.64
N ALA A 96 2.02 17.36 20.45
CA ALA A 96 2.38 16.48 19.33
C ALA A 96 1.68 15.12 19.41
N THR A 97 1.61 14.53 20.61
CA THR A 97 0.92 13.24 20.86
C THR A 97 -0.58 13.36 20.57
N HIS A 98 -1.23 14.41 21.07
CA HIS A 98 -2.66 14.61 20.85
C HIS A 98 -3.00 14.85 19.37
N TRP A 99 -2.13 15.55 18.64
CA TRP A 99 -2.28 15.68 17.19
C TRP A 99 -2.13 14.34 16.46
N LEU A 100 -1.20 13.48 16.88
CA LEU A 100 -1.01 12.14 16.31
C LEU A 100 -2.22 11.22 16.54
N GLU A 101 -2.87 11.28 17.70
CA GLU A 101 -4.10 10.52 17.98
C GLU A 101 -5.23 10.87 17.00
N TRP A 102 -5.38 12.16 16.69
CA TRP A 102 -6.32 12.62 15.68
C TRP A 102 -5.92 12.16 14.28
N TYR A 103 -4.64 12.36 13.92
CA TYR A 103 -4.10 11.99 12.60
C TYR A 103 -4.25 10.49 12.31
N PHE A 104 -3.82 9.63 13.24
CA PHE A 104 -3.81 8.19 13.04
C PHE A 104 -5.22 7.60 12.91
N ARG A 105 -6.19 8.11 13.67
CA ARG A 105 -7.58 7.69 13.58
C ARG A 105 -8.14 7.88 12.18
N ILE A 106 -7.93 9.04 11.57
CA ILE A 106 -8.40 9.35 10.21
C ILE A 106 -7.60 8.56 9.18
N ASN A 107 -6.27 8.53 9.33
CA ASN A 107 -5.38 7.86 8.39
C ASN A 107 -5.60 6.34 8.34
N GLN A 108 -5.92 5.70 9.48
CA GLN A 108 -6.26 4.29 9.55
C GLN A 108 -7.46 3.97 8.65
N ARG A 109 -8.51 4.80 8.73
CA ARG A 109 -9.74 4.61 7.95
C ARG A 109 -9.52 4.84 6.46
N PHE A 110 -8.79 5.91 6.11
CA PHE A 110 -8.40 6.13 4.72
C PHE A 110 -7.56 4.96 4.17
N SER A 111 -6.66 4.40 4.99
CA SER A 111 -5.84 3.25 4.60
C SER A 111 -6.70 2.00 4.39
N GLN A 112 -7.66 1.72 5.28
CA GLN A 112 -8.59 0.60 5.15
C GLN A 112 -9.41 0.70 3.85
N ILE A 113 -9.99 1.87 3.56
CA ILE A 113 -10.76 2.08 2.32
C ILE A 113 -9.86 1.91 1.09
N SER A 114 -8.66 2.50 1.10
CA SER A 114 -7.74 2.44 -0.03
C SER A 114 -7.25 1.02 -0.30
N ILE A 115 -6.92 0.25 0.75
CA ILE A 115 -6.53 -1.16 0.63
C ILE A 115 -7.69 -2.00 0.10
N SER A 116 -8.92 -1.76 0.58
CA SER A 116 -10.11 -2.45 0.07
C SER A 116 -10.33 -2.18 -1.42
N ALA A 117 -10.25 -0.92 -1.84
CA ALA A 117 -10.39 -0.55 -3.26
C ALA A 117 -9.28 -1.17 -4.14
N GLN A 118 -8.05 -1.22 -3.63
CA GLN A 118 -6.94 -1.87 -4.32
C GLN A 118 -7.15 -3.39 -4.43
N TRP A 119 -7.64 -4.02 -3.37
CA TRP A 119 -7.95 -5.45 -3.38
C TRP A 119 -9.04 -5.80 -4.39
N ASP A 120 -10.13 -5.03 -4.43
CA ASP A 120 -11.20 -5.19 -5.40
C ASP A 120 -10.69 -5.08 -6.85
N TYR A 121 -9.74 -4.17 -7.10
CA TYR A 121 -9.13 -4.02 -8.41
C TYR A 121 -8.19 -5.18 -8.77
N LEU A 122 -7.28 -5.56 -7.87
CA LEU A 122 -6.32 -6.64 -8.13
C LEU A 122 -6.99 -8.00 -8.29
N THR A 123 -8.11 -8.23 -7.61
CA THR A 123 -8.90 -9.46 -7.74
C THR A 123 -9.92 -9.41 -8.88
N ASN A 124 -10.25 -8.22 -9.38
CA ASN A 124 -11.14 -8.01 -10.51
C ASN A 124 -10.77 -6.72 -11.28
N ILE A 125 -9.82 -6.86 -12.21
CA ILE A 125 -9.27 -5.75 -13.01
C ILE A 125 -10.35 -5.22 -13.96
N THR A 126 -10.96 -4.10 -13.60
CA THR A 126 -12.02 -3.44 -14.38
C THR A 126 -11.88 -1.93 -14.32
N THR A 127 -12.43 -1.22 -15.32
CA THR A 127 -12.46 0.25 -15.35
C THR A 127 -13.22 0.83 -14.15
N GLU A 128 -14.27 0.15 -13.68
CA GLU A 128 -15.02 0.59 -12.51
C GLU A 128 -14.18 0.52 -11.24
N ASN A 129 -13.46 -0.57 -11.01
CA ASN A 129 -12.61 -0.72 -9.82
C ASN A 129 -11.38 0.21 -9.88
N ALA A 130 -10.78 0.42 -11.06
CA ALA A 130 -9.74 1.43 -11.24
C ALA A 130 -10.23 2.85 -10.90
N LYS A 131 -11.48 3.17 -11.27
CA LYS A 131 -12.10 4.44 -10.91
C LYS A 131 -12.28 4.60 -9.40
N LYS A 132 -12.66 3.54 -8.67
CA LYS A 132 -12.76 3.56 -7.21
C LYS A 132 -11.43 3.93 -6.54
N ILE A 133 -10.31 3.38 -7.02
CA ILE A 133 -8.96 3.75 -6.54
C ILE A 133 -8.70 5.25 -6.75
N SER A 134 -8.95 5.76 -7.97
CA SER A 134 -8.71 7.17 -8.29
C SER A 134 -9.58 8.12 -7.47
N ASP A 135 -10.88 7.82 -7.35
CA ASP A 135 -11.82 8.62 -6.56
C ASP A 135 -11.41 8.64 -5.08
N GLN A 136 -11.00 7.50 -4.52
CA GLN A 136 -10.52 7.42 -3.14
C GLN A 136 -9.23 8.22 -2.92
N SER A 137 -8.28 8.15 -3.85
CA SER A 137 -7.03 8.90 -3.77
C SER A 137 -7.27 10.41 -3.74
N LEU A 138 -8.24 10.90 -4.53
CA LEU A 138 -8.68 12.29 -4.49
C LEU A 138 -9.34 12.68 -3.18
N LEU A 139 -10.17 11.81 -2.60
CA LEU A 139 -10.85 12.07 -1.34
C LEU A 139 -9.85 12.20 -0.17
N GLN A 140 -8.80 11.39 -0.17
CA GLN A 140 -7.74 11.44 0.86
C GLN A 140 -6.77 12.61 0.67
N THR A 141 -6.57 13.06 -0.57
CA THR A 141 -5.54 14.07 -0.90
C THR A 141 -5.62 15.37 -0.09
N PRO A 142 -6.79 16.01 0.11
CA PRO A 142 -6.90 17.22 0.93
C PRO A 142 -6.39 17.02 2.36
N PHE A 143 -6.66 15.87 2.97
CA PHE A 143 -6.17 15.55 4.31
C PHE A 143 -4.64 15.46 4.34
N GLY A 144 -4.03 14.80 3.35
CA GLY A 144 -2.57 14.77 3.22
C GLY A 144 -1.95 16.15 3.01
N ARG A 145 -2.57 17.00 2.17
CA ARG A 145 -2.12 18.39 1.95
C ARG A 145 -2.19 19.25 3.21
N GLN A 146 -3.20 19.05 4.06
CA GLN A 146 -3.35 19.75 5.33
C GLN A 146 -2.32 19.28 6.36
N THR A 147 -2.11 17.96 6.46
CA THR A 147 -1.35 17.35 7.56
C THR A 147 0.15 17.26 7.31
N LEU A 148 0.59 17.16 6.05
CA LEU A 148 2.02 17.06 5.74
C LEU A 148 2.83 18.30 6.18
N PRO A 149 2.40 19.56 5.94
CA PRO A 149 3.11 20.74 6.45
C PRO A 149 3.19 20.75 7.98
N ILE A 150 2.12 20.33 8.66
CA ILE A 150 2.06 20.23 10.12
C ILE A 150 3.08 19.21 10.63
N ALA A 151 3.12 18.01 10.03
CA ALA A 151 4.08 16.98 10.39
C ALA A 151 5.53 17.42 10.16
N LYS A 152 5.79 18.14 9.06
CA LYS A 152 7.11 18.74 8.79
C LYS A 152 7.50 19.78 9.85
N GLU A 153 6.54 20.57 10.33
CA GLU A 153 6.78 21.55 11.39
C GLU A 153 7.10 20.87 12.73
N PHE A 154 6.28 19.91 13.16
CA PHE A 154 6.57 19.11 14.37
C PHE A 154 7.95 18.45 14.29
N ASN A 155 8.33 17.87 13.15
CA ASN A 155 9.62 17.21 12.99
C ASN A 155 10.83 18.14 13.24
N LYS A 156 10.70 19.45 13.02
CA LYS A 156 11.78 20.41 13.34
C LYS A 156 12.14 20.38 14.83
N TYR A 157 11.19 20.08 15.70
CA TYR A 157 11.35 20.00 17.16
C TYR A 157 11.50 18.54 17.62
N MET A 158 10.63 17.64 17.16
CA MET A 158 10.58 16.24 17.60
C MET A 158 11.83 15.44 17.23
N LYS A 159 12.65 15.88 16.26
CA LYS A 159 13.96 15.28 15.98
C LYS A 159 14.91 15.24 17.21
N ASN A 160 14.68 16.15 18.16
CA ASN A 160 15.43 16.29 19.42
C ASN A 160 14.62 15.86 20.66
N SER A 161 13.40 15.35 20.47
CA SER A 161 12.53 14.86 21.56
C SER A 161 13.23 13.74 22.34
N LYS A 162 12.94 13.66 23.64
CA LYS A 162 13.38 12.54 24.48
C LYS A 162 12.53 11.29 24.22
N ASN A 163 11.30 11.49 23.75
CA ASN A 163 10.43 10.43 23.28
C ASN A 163 10.90 9.91 21.91
N LYS A 164 11.43 8.68 21.90
CA LYS A 164 11.95 8.04 20.69
C LYS A 164 10.86 7.81 19.65
N ASP A 165 9.62 7.56 20.07
CA ASP A 165 8.51 7.29 19.16
C ASP A 165 8.10 8.56 18.42
N LEU A 166 7.98 9.69 19.12
CA LEU A 166 7.67 10.98 18.48
C LEU A 166 8.76 11.35 17.47
N LYS A 167 10.03 11.15 17.83
CA LYS A 167 11.16 11.35 16.91
C LYS A 167 11.04 10.50 15.64
N LEU A 168 10.75 9.21 15.79
CA LEU A 168 10.64 8.28 14.66
C LEU A 168 9.40 8.58 13.79
N ILE A 169 8.25 8.77 14.41
CA ILE A 169 6.97 9.01 13.75
C ILE A 169 7.03 10.31 12.96
N PHE A 170 7.37 11.44 13.59
CA PHE A 170 7.45 12.71 12.87
C PHE A 170 8.60 12.75 11.87
N GLY A 171 9.71 12.05 12.16
CA GLY A 171 10.78 11.82 11.21
C GLY A 171 10.27 11.17 9.93
N ARG A 172 9.42 10.14 10.03
CA ARG A 172 8.82 9.44 8.90
C ARG A 172 7.73 10.25 8.21
N LEU A 173 6.82 10.86 8.96
CA LEU A 173 5.73 11.66 8.38
C LEU A 173 6.29 12.86 7.58
N ALA A 174 7.36 13.47 8.04
CA ALA A 174 7.98 14.62 7.38
C ALA A 174 8.67 14.28 6.04
N THR A 175 8.98 13.01 5.75
CA THR A 175 9.52 12.60 4.44
C THR A 175 8.44 12.52 3.36
N GLY A 176 7.16 12.66 3.73
CA GLY A 176 6.06 12.61 2.77
C GLY A 176 6.12 13.72 1.72
N THR A 177 5.57 13.40 0.55
CA THR A 177 5.28 14.32 -0.55
C THR A 177 3.79 14.25 -0.86
N MET A 178 3.21 15.37 -1.30
CA MET A 178 1.81 15.43 -1.72
C MET A 178 1.73 16.28 -2.98
N SER A 179 1.04 15.78 -4.00
CA SER A 179 0.77 16.61 -5.17
C SER A 179 -0.20 17.74 -4.81
N HIS A 180 0.13 18.97 -5.25
CA HIS A 180 -0.73 20.13 -5.09
C HIS A 180 -1.88 20.19 -6.12
N ASN A 181 -1.90 19.29 -7.10
CA ASN A 181 -2.81 19.34 -8.23
C ASN A 181 -3.61 18.03 -8.34
N ASP A 182 -4.94 18.15 -8.27
CA ASP A 182 -5.85 17.00 -8.38
C ASP A 182 -5.76 16.29 -9.74
N LYS A 183 -5.36 17.00 -10.80
CA LYS A 183 -5.11 16.38 -12.10
C LYS A 183 -3.95 15.41 -12.04
N ASP A 184 -2.88 15.76 -11.35
CA ASP A 184 -1.70 14.90 -11.23
C ASP A 184 -2.01 13.70 -10.34
N VAL A 185 -2.77 13.89 -9.26
CA VAL A 185 -3.27 12.76 -8.43
C VAL A 185 -4.08 11.77 -9.26
N LYS A 186 -5.09 12.26 -10.01
CA LYS A 186 -5.89 11.41 -10.92
C LYS A 186 -5.01 10.67 -11.92
N LYS A 187 -4.05 11.39 -12.49
CA LYS A 187 -3.16 10.86 -13.52
C LYS A 187 -2.25 9.78 -12.97
N VAL A 188 -1.62 9.98 -11.81
CA VAL A 188 -0.81 8.97 -11.12
C VAL A 188 -1.65 7.74 -10.78
N SER A 189 -2.86 7.90 -10.21
CA SER A 189 -3.72 6.75 -9.93
C SER A 189 -4.08 5.97 -11.20
N LYS A 190 -4.41 6.68 -12.29
CA LYS A 190 -4.72 6.05 -13.57
C LYS A 190 -3.51 5.29 -14.13
N LEU A 191 -2.34 5.92 -14.18
CA LEU A 191 -1.12 5.30 -14.70
C LEU A 191 -0.72 4.08 -13.87
N GLY A 192 -0.88 4.14 -12.55
CA GLY A 192 -0.67 3.00 -11.65
C GLY A 192 -1.58 1.82 -12.00
N SER A 193 -2.89 2.05 -12.11
CA SER A 193 -3.84 1.02 -12.55
C SER A 193 -3.54 0.52 -13.97
N ASP A 194 -3.16 1.39 -14.91
CA ASP A 194 -2.81 0.98 -16.27
C ASP A 194 -1.57 0.05 -16.27
N LEU A 195 -0.55 0.34 -15.46
CA LEU A 195 0.62 -0.53 -15.30
C LEU A 195 0.24 -1.90 -14.74
N GLU A 196 -0.57 -1.93 -13.69
CA GLU A 196 -1.08 -3.17 -13.09
C GLU A 196 -1.94 -3.98 -14.08
N SER A 197 -2.80 -3.30 -14.85
CA SER A 197 -3.64 -3.92 -15.87
C SER A 197 -2.81 -4.54 -16.99
N ILE A 198 -1.81 -3.82 -17.52
CA ILE A 198 -0.94 -4.33 -18.58
C ILE A 198 -0.26 -5.60 -18.11
N TYR A 199 0.35 -5.58 -16.92
CA TYR A 199 1.04 -6.75 -16.39
C TYR A 199 0.07 -7.91 -16.09
N GLY A 200 -1.06 -7.62 -15.44
CA GLY A 200 -2.02 -8.65 -14.99
C GLY A 200 -2.84 -9.29 -16.12
N THR A 201 -2.91 -8.65 -17.29
CA THR A 201 -3.74 -9.13 -18.41
C THR A 201 -2.96 -9.42 -19.70
N ALA A 202 -1.66 -9.14 -19.74
CA ALA A 202 -0.83 -9.46 -20.90
C ALA A 202 -0.84 -10.97 -21.18
N THR A 203 -0.95 -11.30 -22.47
CA THR A 203 -0.93 -12.69 -22.94
C THR A 203 0.00 -12.80 -24.13
N VAL A 204 0.67 -13.95 -24.25
CA VAL A 204 1.53 -14.31 -25.38
C VAL A 204 0.86 -15.46 -26.13
N CYS A 205 0.59 -15.26 -27.42
CA CYS A 205 -0.11 -16.25 -28.24
C CYS A 205 0.86 -17.22 -28.93
N GLU A 206 0.41 -18.46 -29.11
CA GLU A 206 1.17 -19.52 -29.76
C GLU A 206 1.48 -19.19 -31.23
N LEU A 207 2.66 -19.61 -31.69
CA LEU A 207 3.11 -19.38 -33.07
C LEU A 207 2.21 -20.08 -34.09
N ASN A 208 1.81 -21.32 -33.78
CA ASN A 208 1.05 -22.19 -34.68
C ASN A 208 -0.48 -22.06 -34.49
N ASP A 209 -0.93 -21.50 -33.36
CA ASP A 209 -2.34 -21.24 -33.09
C ASP A 209 -2.52 -19.91 -32.35
N LYS A 210 -2.75 -18.85 -33.12
CA LYS A 210 -2.92 -17.50 -32.57
C LYS A 210 -4.16 -17.35 -31.65
N LYS A 211 -5.03 -18.35 -31.57
CA LYS A 211 -6.18 -18.34 -30.64
C LYS A 211 -5.80 -18.83 -29.25
N THR A 212 -4.70 -19.57 -29.13
CA THR A 212 -4.20 -20.08 -27.85
C THR A 212 -3.19 -19.07 -27.30
N CYS A 213 -3.55 -18.38 -26.21
CA CYS A 213 -2.72 -17.36 -25.59
C CYS A 213 -2.54 -17.62 -24.10
N HIS A 214 -1.37 -17.26 -23.58
CA HIS A 214 -0.91 -17.61 -22.25
C HIS A 214 -0.48 -16.38 -21.46
N THR A 215 -0.95 -16.28 -20.22
CA THR A 215 -0.49 -15.29 -19.23
C THR A 215 0.84 -15.73 -18.60
N ILE A 216 1.52 -14.79 -17.93
CA ILE A 216 2.76 -15.10 -17.21
C ILE A 216 2.57 -16.20 -16.17
N GLU A 217 1.55 -16.05 -15.32
CA GLU A 217 1.11 -17.06 -14.37
C GLU A 217 -0.18 -17.73 -14.88
N PRO A 218 -0.29 -19.07 -14.83
CA PRO A 218 0.71 -20.04 -14.38
C PRO A 218 1.61 -20.60 -15.50
N TYR A 219 1.40 -20.19 -16.76
CA TYR A 219 1.97 -20.90 -17.92
C TYR A 219 3.38 -20.48 -18.28
N LEU A 220 3.61 -19.20 -18.64
CA LEU A 220 4.92 -18.78 -19.16
C LEU A 220 6.00 -18.89 -18.09
N GLU A 221 5.69 -18.63 -16.81
CA GLU A 221 6.60 -18.85 -15.68
C GLU A 221 7.08 -20.32 -15.63
N ARG A 222 6.13 -21.27 -15.63
CA ARG A 222 6.44 -22.70 -15.60
C ARG A 222 7.22 -23.15 -16.84
N LEU A 223 6.87 -22.61 -18.00
CA LEU A 223 7.59 -22.89 -19.25
C LEU A 223 9.05 -22.45 -19.12
N MET A 224 9.28 -21.21 -18.68
CA MET A 224 10.62 -20.68 -18.47
C MET A 224 11.43 -21.43 -17.40
N GLU A 225 10.76 -22.03 -16.42
CA GLU A 225 11.38 -22.85 -15.37
C GLU A 225 11.80 -24.25 -15.86
N THR A 226 10.90 -24.92 -16.59
CA THR A 226 10.99 -26.36 -16.85
C THR A 226 11.54 -26.71 -18.24
N GLU A 227 11.27 -25.87 -19.24
CA GLU A 227 11.61 -26.14 -20.63
C GLU A 227 13.13 -26.06 -20.88
N LYS A 228 13.60 -26.81 -21.88
CA LYS A 228 14.99 -26.83 -22.33
C LYS A 228 15.14 -26.51 -23.82
N ASP A 229 14.06 -26.55 -24.59
CA ASP A 229 14.07 -26.09 -25.96
C ASP A 229 14.35 -24.57 -26.02
N TYR A 230 15.44 -24.20 -26.70
CA TYR A 230 15.89 -22.83 -26.81
C TYR A 230 14.88 -21.94 -27.55
N ASP A 231 14.33 -22.40 -28.66
CA ASP A 231 13.39 -21.63 -29.48
C ASP A 231 12.09 -21.41 -28.72
N ARG A 232 11.68 -22.38 -27.90
CA ARG A 232 10.52 -22.28 -27.03
C ARG A 232 10.70 -21.26 -25.92
N LEU A 233 11.86 -21.27 -25.25
CA LEU A 233 12.22 -20.27 -24.24
C LEU A 233 12.33 -18.87 -24.85
N LEU A 234 12.94 -18.76 -26.03
CA LEU A 234 13.08 -17.49 -26.75
C LEU A 234 11.71 -16.91 -27.13
N TRP A 235 10.79 -17.75 -27.63
CA TRP A 235 9.42 -17.32 -27.93
C TRP A 235 8.72 -16.76 -26.69
N ALA A 236 8.78 -17.47 -25.56
CA ALA A 236 8.13 -17.03 -24.33
C ALA A 236 8.75 -15.72 -23.79
N TRP A 237 10.08 -15.65 -23.72
CA TRP A 237 10.79 -14.46 -23.25
C TRP A 237 10.51 -13.25 -24.12
N LYS A 238 10.72 -13.39 -25.44
CA LYS A 238 10.52 -12.29 -26.38
C LYS A 238 9.05 -11.89 -26.46
N GLY A 239 8.15 -12.86 -26.56
CA GLY A 239 6.71 -12.60 -26.61
C GLY A 239 6.22 -11.84 -25.39
N TRP A 240 6.70 -12.17 -24.19
CA TRP A 240 6.35 -11.43 -22.98
C TRP A 240 6.85 -9.99 -23.01
N HIS A 241 8.11 -9.78 -23.39
CA HIS A 241 8.66 -8.42 -23.53
C HIS A 241 7.94 -7.61 -24.61
N ASP A 242 7.54 -8.25 -25.71
CA ASP A 242 6.82 -7.60 -26.79
C ASP A 242 5.38 -7.23 -26.40
N GLU A 243 4.67 -8.11 -25.69
CA GLU A 243 3.25 -7.91 -25.34
C GLU A 243 3.02 -7.15 -24.04
N CYS A 244 3.92 -7.27 -23.07
CA CYS A 244 3.86 -6.55 -21.79
C CYS A 244 4.85 -5.38 -21.77
N GLY A 245 6.14 -5.66 -21.94
CA GLY A 245 7.23 -4.68 -21.77
C GLY A 245 7.10 -3.44 -22.65
N ASN A 246 6.81 -3.61 -23.94
CA ASN A 246 6.63 -2.49 -24.86
C ASN A 246 5.44 -1.60 -24.50
N LYS A 247 4.37 -2.16 -23.93
CA LYS A 247 3.18 -1.42 -23.49
C LYS A 247 3.42 -0.69 -22.16
N VAL A 248 4.21 -1.28 -21.25
CA VAL A 248 4.60 -0.66 -19.98
C VAL A 248 5.44 0.59 -20.21
N ARG A 249 6.39 0.57 -21.15
CA ARG A 249 7.38 1.65 -21.35
C ARG A 249 6.79 3.07 -21.42
N PRO A 250 5.84 3.40 -22.32
CA PRO A 250 5.30 4.75 -22.40
C PRO A 250 4.53 5.17 -21.13
N VAL A 251 3.81 4.25 -20.50
CA VAL A 251 3.07 4.49 -19.25
C VAL A 251 4.02 4.75 -18.09
N TYR A 252 5.07 3.95 -17.98
CA TYR A 252 6.07 4.06 -16.92
C TYR A 252 6.85 5.37 -17.00
N LEU A 253 7.23 5.81 -18.20
CA LEU A 253 7.91 7.10 -18.38
C LEU A 253 7.06 8.27 -17.87
N GLU A 254 5.78 8.28 -18.21
CA GLU A 254 4.86 9.32 -17.72
C GLU A 254 4.60 9.21 -16.21
N TYR A 255 4.61 7.98 -15.66
CA TYR A 255 4.42 7.74 -14.24
C TYR A 255 5.59 8.27 -13.41
N VAL A 256 6.84 8.00 -13.81
CA VAL A 256 8.03 8.45 -13.05
C VAL A 256 8.21 9.97 -13.09
N ASP A 257 7.75 10.65 -14.13
CA ASP A 257 7.78 12.11 -14.22
C ASP A 257 6.83 12.79 -13.20
N LEU A 258 5.88 12.04 -12.63
CA LEU A 258 4.88 12.54 -11.68
C LEU A 258 5.15 12.14 -10.22
N LEU A 259 6.16 11.30 -9.96
CA LEU A 259 6.58 10.86 -8.63
C LEU A 259 7.63 11.81 -8.02
#